data_AF-A0A6H9KSN9-F1
#
_entry.id   AF-A0A6H9KSN9-F1
#
_cell.length_a   1.000
_cell.length_b   1.000
_cell.length_c   1.000
_cell.angle_alpha   90.00
_cell.angle_beta   90.00
_cell.angle_gamma   90.00
#
_symmetry.space_group_name_H-M   'P 1'
#
loop_
_entity.id
_entity.type
_entity.pdbx_description
1 polymer ?
#
loop_
_entity_poly.entity_id
_entity_poly.type
_entity_poly.pdbx_seq_one_letter_code
_entity_poly.pdbx_strand_id
1 'polypeptide(L)'
;MSKLREFFRSPHIQIALATGISIIALAFVSKRLLAEPMHNLIIALPPFIALTFETLLGRYKDSKICTTWYWVTAVLGATAVIIFFYLI
;
A
#
# COMPACT_ATOMS: atom_id res chain seq x y z
N MET A 1 -16.05 23.75 4.49
CA MET A 1 -15.08 22.93 3.72
C MET A 1 -15.86 21.79 3.06
N SER A 2 -15.53 21.41 1.83
CA SER A 2 -16.29 20.40 1.08
C SER A 2 -16.12 19.00 1.69
N LYS A 3 -17.22 18.25 1.85
CA LYS A 3 -17.25 16.88 2.41
C LYS A 3 -16.25 15.92 1.74
N LEU A 4 -15.93 16.14 0.46
CA LEU A 4 -14.92 15.40 -0.28
C LEU A 4 -13.52 15.52 0.32
N ARG A 5 -13.13 16.70 0.80
CA ARG A 5 -11.80 16.91 1.40
C ARG A 5 -11.65 16.17 2.73
N GLU A 6 -12.75 16.00 3.45
CA GLU A 6 -12.80 15.25 4.71
C GLU A 6 -12.68 13.74 4.47
N PHE A 7 -13.31 13.25 3.40
CA PHE A 7 -13.20 11.87 2.93
C PHE A 7 -11.74 11.49 2.62
N PHE A 8 -11.03 12.32 1.84
CA PHE A 8 -9.60 12.10 1.54
C PHE A 8 -8.66 12.31 2.73
N ARG A 9 -9.15 12.84 3.85
CA ARG A 9 -8.35 13.03 5.08
C ARG A 9 -8.41 11.82 6.01
N SER A 10 -9.31 10.87 5.75
CA SER A 10 -9.43 9.65 6.54
C SER A 10 -8.19 8.75 6.37
N PRO A 11 -7.56 8.30 7.47
CA PRO A 11 -6.42 7.38 7.43
C PRO A 11 -6.66 6.10 6.62
N HIS A 12 -7.84 5.49 6.81
CA HIS A 12 -8.24 4.28 6.09
C HIS A 12 -8.29 4.51 4.58
N ILE A 13 -8.86 5.64 4.15
CA ILE A 13 -9.03 5.94 2.73
C ILE A 13 -7.68 6.20 2.07
N GLN A 14 -6.77 6.90 2.74
CA GLN A 14 -5.42 7.15 2.22
C GLN A 14 -4.63 5.85 2.04
N ILE A 15 -4.70 4.93 3.01
CA ILE A 15 -3.98 3.66 2.93
C ILE A 15 -4.62 2.72 1.92
N ALA A 16 -5.95 2.66 1.86
CA ALA A 16 -6.66 1.89 0.83
C ALA A 16 -6.32 2.38 -0.58
N LEU A 17 -6.26 3.70 -0.80
CA LEU A 17 -5.84 4.29 -2.07
C LEU A 17 -4.38 3.97 -2.41
N ALA A 18 -3.45 4.16 -1.46
CA ALA A 18 -2.03 3.86 -1.68
C ALA A 18 -1.81 2.38 -2.01
N THR A 19 -2.54 1.49 -1.32
CA THR A 19 -2.50 0.05 -1.55
C THR A 19 -3.08 -0.32 -2.91
N GLY A 20 -4.24 0.25 -3.28
CA GLY A 20 -4.83 0.03 -4.60
C GLY A 20 -3.92 0.48 -5.75
N ILE A 21 -3.31 1.67 -5.61
CA ILE A 21 -2.32 2.18 -6.57
C ILE A 21 -1.13 1.22 -6.66
N SER A 22 -0.64 0.72 -5.53
CA SER A 22 0.50 -0.20 -5.48
C SER A 22 0.19 -1.54 -6.15
N ILE A 23 -1.01 -2.09 -5.95
CA ILE A 23 -1.46 -3.32 -6.62
C ILE A 23 -1.55 -3.11 -8.13
N ILE A 24 -2.11 -1.98 -8.57
CA ILE A 24 -2.20 -1.64 -10.00
C ILE A 24 -0.79 -1.50 -10.60
N ALA A 25 0.13 -0.84 -9.90
CA ALA A 25 1.51 -0.69 -10.34
C ALA A 25 2.21 -2.05 -10.48
N LEU A 26 2.10 -2.93 -9.48
CA LEU A 26 2.66 -4.29 -9.54
C LEU A 26 2.05 -5.11 -10.66
N ALA A 27 0.73 -5.07 -10.83
CA ALA A 27 0.04 -5.77 -11.90
C ALA A 27 0.47 -5.26 -13.29
N PHE A 28 0.65 -3.95 -13.43
CA PHE A 28 1.15 -3.35 -14.67
C PHE A 28 2.59 -3.79 -14.98
N VAL A 29 3.49 -3.73 -13.98
CA VAL A 29 4.87 -4.20 -14.14
C VAL A 29 4.90 -5.71 -14.44
N SER A 30 4.11 -6.51 -13.73
CA SER A 30 4.03 -7.96 -13.96
C SER A 30 3.53 -8.33 -15.35
N LYS A 31 2.65 -7.51 -15.95
CA LYS A 31 2.09 -7.81 -17.27
C LYS A 31 2.90 -7.23 -18.42
N ARG A 32 3.57 -6.09 -18.23
CA ARG A 32 4.29 -5.38 -19.31
C ARG A 32 5.80 -5.51 -19.27
N LEU A 33 6.41 -5.61 -18.07
CA LEU A 33 7.86 -5.55 -17.91
C LEU A 33 8.47 -6.94 -17.73
N LEU A 34 7.75 -7.86 -17.09
CA LEU A 34 8.28 -9.18 -16.76
C LEU A 34 7.89 -10.24 -17.79
N ALA A 35 8.86 -11.06 -18.19
CA ALA A 35 8.64 -12.22 -19.05
C ALA A 35 7.91 -13.35 -18.30
N GLU A 36 8.11 -13.44 -16.99
CA GLU A 36 7.43 -14.39 -16.10
C GLU A 36 6.49 -13.66 -15.13
N PRO A 37 5.26 -14.16 -14.91
CA PRO A 37 4.33 -13.52 -13.99
C PRO A 37 4.88 -13.51 -12.56
N MET A 38 4.73 -12.37 -11.86
CA MET A 38 5.12 -12.27 -10.45
C MET A 38 4.35 -13.29 -9.61
N HIS A 39 5.03 -13.84 -8.59
CA HIS A 39 4.40 -14.75 -7.66
C HIS A 39 3.30 -14.04 -6.86
N ASN A 40 2.16 -14.70 -6.66
CA ASN A 40 1.00 -14.14 -5.94
C ASN A 40 1.34 -13.64 -4.53
N LEU A 41 2.32 -14.28 -3.86
CA LEU A 41 2.84 -13.87 -2.56
C LEU A 41 3.40 -12.45 -2.58
N ILE A 42 4.08 -12.06 -3.66
CA ILE A 42 4.77 -10.77 -3.75
C ILE A 42 3.78 -9.65 -4.11
N ILE A 43 2.75 -9.97 -4.90
CA ILE A 43 1.63 -9.05 -5.18
C ILE A 43 0.79 -8.80 -3.92
N ALA A 44 0.77 -9.75 -2.98
CA ALA A 44 0.02 -9.64 -1.72
C ALA A 44 0.72 -8.80 -0.64
N LEU A 45 1.98 -8.37 -0.84
CA LEU A 45 2.72 -7.57 0.15
C LEU A 45 2.06 -6.23 0.47
N PRO A 46 1.68 -5.39 -0.52
CA PRO A 46 0.97 -4.14 -0.25
C PRO A 46 -0.35 -4.33 0.55
N PRO A 47 -1.27 -5.24 0.18
CA PRO A 47 -2.47 -5.46 0.98
C PRO A 47 -2.19 -6.08 2.35
N PHE A 48 -1.12 -6.87 2.51
CA PHE A 48 -0.70 -7.38 3.81
C PHE A 48 -0.26 -6.25 4.76
N ILE A 49 0.49 -5.27 4.26
CA ILE A 49 0.90 -4.09 5.04
C ILE A 49 -0.33 -3.26 5.42
N ALA A 50 -1.29 -3.08 4.50
CA ALA A 50 -2.54 -2.36 4.77
C ALA A 50 -3.37 -3.04 5.87
N LEU A 51 -3.48 -4.37 5.83
CA LEU A 51 -4.23 -5.15 6.81
C LEU A 51 -3.55 -5.11 8.20
N THR A 52 -2.22 -5.09 8.22
CA THR A 52 -1.45 -4.89 9.44
C THR A 52 -1.72 -3.50 10.04
N PHE A 53 -1.82 -2.46 9.21
CA PHE A 53 -2.23 -1.14 9.67
C PHE A 53 -3.63 -1.14 10.28
N GLU A 54 -4.63 -1.73 9.59
CA GLU A 54 -6.01 -1.73 10.10
C GLU A 54 -6.15 -2.47 11.43
N THR A 55 -5.46 -3.60 11.57
CA THR A 55 -5.44 -4.38 12.82
C THR A 55 -4.77 -3.60 13.96
N LEU A 56 -3.67 -2.89 13.68
CA LEU A 56 -2.98 -2.05 14.66
C LEU A 56 -3.79 -0.80 15.01
N LEU A 57 -4.44 -0.16 14.05
CA LEU A 57 -5.27 1.03 14.27
C LEU A 57 -6.47 0.70 15.17
N GLY A 58 -7.08 -0.49 14.99
CA GLY A 58 -8.14 -0.97 15.86
C GLY A 58 -7.70 -1.17 17.32
N ARG A 59 -6.41 -1.49 17.54
CA ARG A 59 -5.84 -1.78 18.87
C ARG A 59 -5.16 -0.57 19.54
N TYR A 60 -4.58 0.34 18.76
CA TYR A 60 -3.73 1.45 19.23
C TYR A 60 -4.10 2.79 18.59
N LYS A 61 -5.34 3.24 18.82
CA LYS A 61 -5.91 4.46 18.20
C LYS A 61 -5.10 5.75 18.38
N ASP A 62 -4.37 5.91 19.48
CA ASP A 62 -3.59 7.13 19.80
C ASP A 62 -2.06 6.97 19.73
N SER A 63 -1.59 5.84 19.20
CA SER A 63 -0.15 5.61 19.06
C SER A 63 0.41 6.37 17.86
N LYS A 64 1.53 7.09 18.04
CA LYS A 64 2.33 7.70 16.95
C LYS A 64 2.74 6.68 15.87
N ILE A 65 2.70 5.39 16.18
CA ILE A 65 2.98 4.27 15.26
C ILE A 65 1.86 4.11 14.21
N CYS A 66 0.64 4.57 14.49
CA CYS A 66 -0.50 4.54 13.55
C CYS A 66 -0.61 5.81 12.68
N THR A 67 0.46 6.59 12.56
CA THR A 67 0.42 7.75 11.66
C THR A 67 0.33 7.28 10.21
N THR A 68 -0.74 7.65 9.52
CA THR A 68 -1.07 7.21 8.15
C THR A 68 0.09 7.32 7.17
N TRP A 69 0.87 8.41 7.28
CA TRP A 69 2.00 8.69 6.39
C TRP A 69 3.10 7.64 6.46
N TYR A 70 3.40 7.07 7.63
CA TYR A 70 4.40 6.00 7.76
C TYR A 70 3.95 4.74 7.02
N TRP A 71 2.67 4.42 7.06
CA TRP A 71 2.12 3.24 6.40
C TRP A 71 1.99 3.42 4.88
N VAL A 72 1.58 4.61 4.43
CA VAL A 72 1.59 4.94 2.99
C VAL A 72 3.00 4.86 2.41
N THR A 73 3.99 5.42 3.11
CA THR A 73 5.40 5.34 2.66
C THR A 73 5.95 3.91 2.74
N ALA A 74 5.57 3.12 3.73
CA ALA A 74 5.92 1.69 3.80
C ALA A 74 5.34 0.90 2.62
N VAL A 75 4.06 1.12 2.27
CA VAL A 75 3.40 0.46 1.13
C VAL A 75 4.06 0.83 -0.19
N LEU A 76 4.30 2.13 -0.43
CA LEU A 76 4.96 2.60 -1.64
C LEU A 76 6.43 2.15 -1.72
N GLY A 77 7.14 2.19 -0.60
CA GLY A 77 8.52 1.74 -0.49
C GLY A 77 8.66 0.24 -0.77
N ALA A 78 7.81 -0.59 -0.16
CA ALA A 78 7.78 -2.02 -0.43
C ALA A 78 7.51 -2.32 -1.91
N THR A 79 6.56 -1.58 -2.51
CA THR A 79 6.23 -1.71 -3.93
C THR A 79 7.42 -1.34 -4.82
N ALA A 80 8.10 -0.23 -4.54
CA ALA A 80 9.28 0.20 -5.28
C ALA A 80 10.43 -0.81 -5.16
N VAL A 81 10.66 -1.36 -3.96
CA VAL A 81 11.68 -2.39 -3.71
C VAL A 81 11.38 -3.67 -4.50
N ILE A 82 10.12 -4.13 -4.49
CA ILE A 82 9.69 -5.30 -5.27
C ILE A 82 9.97 -5.08 -6.75
N ILE A 83 9.54 -3.95 -7.30
CA ILE A 83 9.74 -3.61 -8.71
C ILE A 83 11.24 -3.56 -9.05
N PHE A 84 12.06 -2.97 -8.18
CA PHE A 84 13.51 -2.89 -8.37
C PHE A 84 14.17 -4.27 -8.41
N PHE A 85 13.83 -5.15 -7.47
CA PHE A 85 14.38 -6.52 -7.44
C PHE A 85 13.94 -7.38 -8.64
N TYR A 86 12.76 -7.12 -9.20
CA TYR A 86 12.26 -7.84 -10.37
C TYR A 86 12.77 -7.27 -11.70
N LEU A 87 13.28 -6.04 -11.70
CA LEU A 87 13.83 -5.38 -12.88
C LEU A 87 15.33 -5.64 -13.09
N ILE A 88 16.04 -6.05 -12.03
CA ILE A 88 17.45 -6.48 -12.05
C ILE A 88 17.54 -7.96 -12.36
#